data_AF-A0A5D0MLY5-F1
#
_entry.id   AF-A0A5D0MLY5-F1
#
_cell.length_a   1.000
_cell.length_b   1.000
_cell.length_c   1.000
_cell.angle_alpha   90.00
_cell.angle_beta   90.00
_cell.angle_gamma   90.00
#
_symmetry.space_group_name_H-M   'P 1'
#
loop_
_entity.id
_entity.type
_entity.pdbx_description
1 polymer ?
#
loop_
_entity_poly.entity_id
_entity_poly.type
_entity_poly.pdbx_seq_one_letter_code
_entity_poly.pdbx_strand_id
1 'polypeptide(L)'
;MSRFSIVFTVFLACFVFSSFSSADAFEKVKIDKNTFVKQEEIFVHKGFKGFVSVTHALFIINESGEAVIKTLMFSPGKYTHLKLLGDTPGEIKSENPAQLELELKPGKNEVVLSYAFPSQNNRILMDLSKNILVKRSYILVPADKFEVKGDEVNKVQEMNMKDVLYSVYTSGNTIPSAEKNIYIVQQTSGKAAAGVTGTDVNFHPQWLMRFWYQSPFSGLNPHIILIVVAAVAIFLLYLKLKNKREGSDVVQSASQTKKDEIIMDIHLLDEKFKNGEIDEEAYKIAREELKRTYAEEK
;
A
#
# COMPACT_ATOMS: atom_id res chain seq x y z
N MET A 1 -32.72 -3.50 25.88
CA MET A 1 -31.47 -3.52 25.08
C MET A 1 -31.69 -2.72 23.82
N SER A 2 -30.92 -1.65 23.59
CA SER A 2 -31.17 -0.74 22.48
C SER A 2 -30.81 -1.40 21.14
N ARG A 3 -31.60 -1.12 20.09
CA ARG A 3 -31.37 -1.57 18.71
C ARG A 3 -29.97 -1.20 18.18
N PHE A 4 -29.29 -0.26 18.84
CA PHE A 4 -27.92 0.14 18.56
C PHE A 4 -26.87 -0.94 18.89
N SER A 5 -27.10 -1.72 19.96
CA SER A 5 -26.15 -2.76 20.40
C SER A 5 -26.08 -3.93 19.42
N ILE A 6 -27.22 -4.29 18.82
CA ILE A 6 -27.31 -5.40 17.86
C ILE A 6 -26.63 -5.04 16.54
N VAL A 7 -26.86 -3.82 16.01
CA VAL A 7 -26.25 -3.39 14.74
C VAL A 7 -24.73 -3.25 14.84
N PHE A 8 -24.22 -2.73 15.97
CA PHE A 8 -22.78 -2.61 16.19
C PHE A 8 -22.11 -3.99 16.31
N THR A 9 -22.76 -4.95 16.97
CA THR A 9 -22.25 -6.32 17.11
C THR A 9 -22.23 -7.06 15.78
N VAL A 10 -23.25 -6.88 14.94
CA VAL A 10 -23.30 -7.47 13.59
C VAL A 10 -22.25 -6.85 12.67
N PHE A 11 -22.05 -5.53 12.72
CA PHE A 11 -21.03 -4.86 11.91
C PHE A 11 -19.61 -5.26 12.32
N LEU A 12 -19.35 -5.35 13.62
CA LEU A 12 -18.07 -5.84 14.14
C LEU A 12 -17.83 -7.31 13.76
N ALA A 13 -18.87 -8.15 13.83
CA ALA A 13 -18.78 -9.55 13.40
C ALA A 13 -18.51 -9.66 11.89
N CYS A 14 -19.17 -8.86 11.04
CA CYS A 14 -18.91 -8.84 9.60
C CYS A 14 -17.51 -8.28 9.27
N PHE A 15 -17.02 -7.28 10.00
CA PHE A 15 -15.67 -6.74 9.80
C PHE A 15 -14.60 -7.76 10.21
N VAL A 16 -14.80 -8.47 11.31
CA VAL A 16 -13.92 -9.56 11.75
C VAL A 16 -13.95 -10.71 10.73
N PHE A 17 -15.13 -11.15 10.26
CA PHE A 17 -15.24 -12.20 9.25
C PHE A 17 -14.65 -11.81 7.88
N SER A 18 -14.80 -10.56 7.43
CA SER A 18 -14.18 -10.08 6.17
C SER A 18 -12.66 -9.89 6.29
N SER A 19 -12.17 -9.57 7.49
CA SER A 19 -10.74 -9.58 7.80
C SER A 19 -10.16 -11.00 7.77
N PHE A 20 -10.94 -12.02 8.19
CA PHE A 20 -10.53 -13.43 8.12
C PHE A 20 -10.58 -14.01 6.70
N SER A 21 -11.52 -13.61 5.84
CA SER A 21 -11.51 -14.04 4.42
C SER A 21 -10.33 -13.49 3.61
N SER A 22 -9.66 -12.44 4.10
CA SER A 22 -8.41 -11.94 3.50
C SER A 22 -7.18 -12.74 3.94
N ALA A 23 -7.29 -13.55 5.00
CA ALA A 23 -6.19 -14.38 5.49
C ALA A 23 -5.98 -15.65 4.64
N ASP A 24 -7.02 -16.10 3.92
CA ASP A 24 -6.94 -17.27 3.04
C ASP A 24 -6.29 -16.97 1.67
N ALA A 25 -6.06 -15.69 1.34
CA ALA A 25 -5.41 -15.28 0.09
C ALA A 25 -3.87 -15.25 0.15
N PHE A 26 -3.27 -15.54 1.32
CA PHE A 26 -1.84 -15.83 1.40
C PHE A 26 -1.64 -17.28 0.97
N GLU A 27 -1.58 -17.52 -0.35
CA GLU A 27 -1.00 -18.75 -0.87
C GLU A 27 0.34 -18.94 -0.16
N LYS A 28 0.44 -20.00 0.65
CA LYS A 28 1.66 -20.27 1.42
C LYS A 28 2.78 -20.50 0.42
N VAL A 29 3.56 -19.45 0.15
CA VAL A 29 4.72 -19.52 -0.73
C VAL A 29 5.60 -20.65 -0.21
N LYS A 30 5.64 -21.76 -0.95
CA LYS A 30 6.38 -22.96 -0.54
C LYS A 30 7.86 -22.64 -0.72
N ILE A 31 8.48 -22.18 0.36
CA ILE A 31 9.92 -21.90 0.38
C ILE A 31 10.65 -23.23 0.23
N ASP A 32 11.37 -23.39 -0.88
CA ASP A 32 12.31 -24.49 -1.05
C ASP A 32 13.44 -24.32 -0.02
N LYS A 33 13.54 -25.27 0.91
CA LYS A 33 14.57 -25.25 1.95
C LYS A 33 15.91 -25.79 1.45
N ASN A 34 15.88 -26.58 0.38
CA ASN A 34 17.05 -27.30 -0.12
C ASN A 34 17.81 -26.47 -1.18
N THR A 35 17.14 -25.50 -1.80
CA THR A 35 17.78 -24.62 -2.79
C THR A 35 17.64 -23.16 -2.39
N PHE A 36 18.75 -22.46 -2.16
CA PHE A 36 18.73 -21.04 -1.82
C PHE A 36 19.95 -20.29 -2.37
N VAL A 37 19.79 -18.98 -2.59
CA VAL A 37 20.91 -18.08 -2.92
C VAL A 37 21.60 -17.68 -1.62
N LYS A 38 22.81 -18.19 -1.39
CA LYS A 38 23.61 -17.83 -0.20
C LYS A 38 24.04 -16.37 -0.26
N GLN A 39 24.39 -15.92 -1.45
CA GLN A 39 24.90 -14.58 -1.72
C GLN A 39 24.58 -14.22 -3.16
N GLU A 40 24.12 -13.00 -3.39
CA GLU A 40 24.13 -12.38 -4.69
C GLU A 40 25.00 -11.14 -4.70
N GLU A 41 25.63 -10.89 -5.84
CA GLU A 41 26.48 -9.73 -6.07
C GLU A 41 26.05 -9.07 -7.38
N ILE A 42 25.76 -7.78 -7.31
CA ILE A 42 25.30 -6.98 -8.44
C ILE A 42 26.35 -5.92 -8.69
N PHE A 43 27.14 -6.14 -9.74
CA PHE A 43 28.17 -5.22 -10.18
C PHE A 43 27.60 -4.32 -11.26
N VAL A 44 27.56 -3.02 -10.96
CA VAL A 44 27.18 -2.00 -11.93
C VAL A 44 28.45 -1.49 -12.58
N HIS A 45 28.48 -1.55 -13.90
CA HIS A 45 29.60 -1.06 -14.71
C HIS A 45 29.16 0.17 -15.48
N LYS A 46 30.12 1.04 -15.78
CA LYS A 46 29.92 2.08 -16.79
C LYS A 46 29.62 1.36 -18.11
N GLY A 47 28.39 1.46 -18.60
CA GLY A 47 28.03 0.91 -19.90
C GLY A 47 28.49 1.82 -21.04
N PHE A 48 28.08 1.45 -22.25
CA PHE A 48 28.37 2.17 -23.49
C PHE A 48 27.13 2.94 -23.96
N LYS A 49 27.32 4.06 -24.67
CA LYS A 49 26.28 4.75 -25.46
C LYS A 49 24.88 4.81 -24.82
N GLY A 50 24.77 5.41 -23.63
CA GLY A 50 23.47 5.59 -22.97
C GLY A 50 22.92 4.32 -22.31
N PHE A 51 23.75 3.31 -22.07
CA PHE A 51 23.43 2.15 -21.26
C PHE A 51 24.30 2.06 -20.02
N VAL A 52 23.79 1.37 -19.00
CA VAL A 52 24.53 0.92 -17.82
C VAL A 52 24.54 -0.60 -17.84
N SER A 53 25.74 -1.19 -17.84
CA SER A 53 25.89 -2.65 -17.86
C SER A 53 25.89 -3.18 -16.44
N VAL A 54 25.25 -4.31 -16.22
CA VAL A 54 25.18 -4.98 -14.93
C VAL A 54 25.64 -6.42 -15.08
N THR A 55 26.52 -6.84 -14.18
CA THR A 55 26.87 -8.25 -13.98
C THR A 55 26.28 -8.69 -12.66
N HIS A 56 25.45 -9.73 -12.69
CA HIS A 56 24.74 -10.25 -11.52
C HIS A 56 25.17 -11.69 -11.28
N ALA A 57 25.96 -11.89 -10.24
CA ALA A 57 26.40 -13.21 -9.80
C ALA A 57 25.50 -13.73 -8.68
N LEU A 58 25.05 -14.98 -8.82
CA LEU A 58 24.24 -15.69 -7.85
C LEU A 58 25.00 -16.94 -7.39
N PHE A 59 25.30 -16.99 -6.09
CA PHE A 59 25.92 -18.16 -5.46
C PHE A 59 24.84 -19.04 -4.84
N ILE A 60 24.36 -20.01 -5.62
CA ILE A 60 23.23 -20.88 -5.26
C ILE A 60 23.76 -22.13 -4.57
N ILE A 61 23.15 -22.50 -3.45
CA ILE A 61 23.42 -23.76 -2.74
C ILE A 61 22.26 -24.71 -3.02
N ASN A 62 22.59 -25.92 -3.47
CA ASN A 62 21.67 -27.05 -3.58
C ASN A 62 22.05 -28.13 -2.56
N GLU A 63 21.22 -28.31 -1.54
CA GLU A 63 21.40 -29.29 -0.45
C GLU A 63 20.59 -30.58 -0.67
N SER A 64 19.97 -30.79 -1.84
CA SER A 64 19.14 -31.98 -2.09
C SER A 64 19.95 -33.29 -2.18
N GLY A 65 21.27 -33.21 -2.38
CA GLY A 65 22.13 -34.37 -2.60
C GLY A 65 22.14 -34.91 -4.03
N GLU A 66 21.27 -34.40 -4.90
CA GLU A 66 21.18 -34.75 -6.33
C GLU A 66 21.11 -33.50 -7.22
N ALA A 67 21.38 -33.65 -8.53
CA ALA A 67 21.21 -32.55 -9.46
C ALA A 67 19.71 -32.21 -9.62
N VAL A 68 19.37 -30.93 -9.60
CA VAL A 68 17.97 -30.48 -9.71
C VAL A 68 17.82 -29.44 -10.82
N ILE A 69 16.78 -29.58 -11.63
CA ILE A 69 16.40 -28.56 -12.61
C ILE A 69 15.54 -27.51 -11.89
N LYS A 70 15.95 -26.24 -11.97
CA LYS A 70 15.25 -25.11 -11.36
C LYS A 70 14.99 -24.01 -12.36
N THR A 71 13.76 -23.52 -12.36
CA THR A 71 13.38 -22.30 -13.07
C THR A 71 13.53 -21.11 -12.12
N LEU A 72 14.52 -20.26 -12.35
CA LEU A 72 14.69 -19.00 -11.66
C LEU A 72 13.96 -17.89 -12.42
N MET A 73 13.05 -17.22 -11.73
CA MET A 73 12.38 -16.02 -12.22
C MET A 73 13.22 -14.80 -11.85
N PHE A 74 13.55 -13.98 -12.84
CA PHE A 74 14.39 -12.81 -12.69
C PHE A 74 13.78 -11.64 -13.47
N SER A 75 13.47 -10.53 -12.81
CA SER A 75 12.85 -9.38 -13.47
C SER A 75 13.39 -8.06 -12.92
N PRO A 76 14.65 -7.70 -13.19
CA PRO A 76 15.30 -6.51 -12.65
C PRO A 76 14.79 -5.19 -13.26
N GLY A 77 13.59 -5.17 -13.84
CA GLY A 77 13.03 -4.02 -14.56
C GLY A 77 13.21 -4.10 -16.08
N LYS A 78 13.32 -2.95 -16.75
CA LYS A 78 13.45 -2.86 -18.22
C LYS A 78 14.91 -2.97 -18.63
N TYR A 79 15.38 -4.16 -18.97
CA TYR A 79 16.74 -4.43 -19.42
C TYR A 79 16.79 -4.94 -20.87
N THR A 80 18.00 -5.05 -21.40
CA THR A 80 18.31 -5.57 -22.73
C THR A 80 19.59 -6.41 -22.66
N HIS A 81 19.86 -7.19 -23.72
CA HIS A 81 21.11 -7.92 -23.90
C HIS A 81 21.45 -8.91 -22.76
N LEU A 82 20.44 -9.64 -22.26
CA LEU A 82 20.67 -10.65 -21.24
C LEU A 82 21.50 -11.81 -21.78
N LYS A 83 22.51 -12.20 -21.01
CA LYS A 83 23.40 -13.33 -21.28
C LYS A 83 23.67 -14.09 -20.00
N LEU A 84 23.72 -15.42 -20.11
CA LEU A 84 24.26 -16.31 -19.11
C LEU A 84 25.76 -16.51 -19.39
N LEU A 85 26.62 -16.16 -18.43
CA LEU A 85 28.08 -16.14 -18.57
C LEU A 85 28.81 -17.14 -17.65
N GLY A 86 28.08 -17.87 -16.78
CA GLY A 86 28.66 -18.81 -15.82
C GLY A 86 28.78 -20.25 -16.33
N ASP A 87 29.46 -21.09 -15.55
CA ASP A 87 29.69 -22.51 -15.87
C ASP A 87 28.49 -23.42 -15.50
N THR A 88 27.51 -22.90 -14.74
CA THR A 88 26.31 -23.65 -14.41
C THR A 88 25.49 -23.89 -15.68
N PRO A 89 25.24 -25.16 -16.07
CA PRO A 89 24.46 -25.47 -17.25
C PRO A 89 23.03 -24.90 -17.12
N GLY A 90 22.56 -24.28 -18.20
CA GLY A 90 21.22 -23.72 -18.23
C GLY A 90 20.96 -22.90 -19.49
N GLU A 91 19.73 -22.44 -19.62
CA GLU A 91 19.28 -21.65 -20.75
C GLU A 91 18.27 -20.58 -20.35
N ILE A 92 18.21 -19.53 -21.16
CA ILE A 92 17.24 -18.44 -21.04
C ILE A 92 16.00 -18.86 -21.85
N LYS A 93 14.91 -19.21 -21.17
CA LYS A 93 13.64 -19.61 -21.81
C LYS A 93 12.80 -18.41 -22.23
N SER A 94 12.92 -17.30 -21.49
CA SER A 94 12.26 -16.02 -21.76
C SER A 94 13.13 -14.88 -21.25
N GLU A 95 13.04 -13.71 -21.87
CA GLU A 95 13.78 -12.50 -21.49
C GLU A 95 12.91 -11.45 -20.78
N ASN A 96 11.58 -11.56 -20.73
CA ASN A 96 10.77 -10.53 -20.06
C ASN A 96 9.42 -11.06 -19.53
N PRO A 97 9.32 -11.40 -18.23
CA PRO A 97 10.41 -11.51 -17.26
C PRO A 97 11.40 -12.61 -17.65
N ALA A 98 12.66 -12.52 -17.18
CA ALA A 98 13.62 -13.59 -17.44
C ALA A 98 13.20 -14.88 -16.74
N GLN A 99 13.24 -15.96 -17.51
CA GLN A 99 13.05 -17.31 -17.01
C GLN A 99 14.31 -18.11 -17.33
N LEU A 100 15.08 -18.44 -16.30
CA LEU A 100 16.32 -19.18 -16.42
C LEU A 100 16.07 -20.62 -15.98
N GLU A 101 16.20 -21.58 -16.88
CA GLU A 101 16.20 -23.00 -16.53
C GLU A 101 17.64 -23.42 -16.27
N LEU A 102 17.93 -23.83 -15.02
CA LEU A 102 19.28 -24.12 -14.55
C LEU A 102 19.34 -25.56 -14.03
N GLU A 103 20.41 -26.28 -14.40
CA GLU A 103 20.74 -27.57 -13.81
C GLU A 103 21.71 -27.36 -12.64
N LEU A 104 21.18 -27.39 -11.42
CA LEU A 104 21.95 -27.14 -10.20
C LEU A 104 22.51 -28.45 -9.65
N LYS A 105 23.84 -28.58 -9.67
CA LYS A 105 24.55 -29.72 -9.05
C LYS A 105 24.47 -29.64 -7.52
N PRO A 106 24.61 -30.76 -6.80
CA PRO A 106 24.74 -30.71 -5.34
C PRO A 106 25.88 -29.78 -4.89
N GLY A 107 25.65 -29.00 -3.84
CA GLY A 107 26.61 -28.05 -3.29
C GLY A 107 26.51 -26.65 -3.92
N LYS A 108 27.67 -26.02 -4.18
CA LYS A 108 27.77 -24.63 -4.65
C LYS A 108 27.67 -24.57 -6.18
N ASN A 109 26.77 -23.73 -6.66
CA ASN A 109 26.62 -23.36 -8.07
C ASN A 109 26.82 -21.84 -8.21
N GLU A 110 27.35 -21.43 -9.36
CA GLU A 110 27.61 -20.02 -9.66
C GLU A 110 26.96 -19.66 -10.98
N VAL A 111 25.95 -18.79 -10.89
CA VAL A 111 25.18 -18.33 -12.05
C VAL A 111 25.51 -16.87 -12.25
N VAL A 112 26.12 -16.54 -13.38
CA VAL A 112 26.51 -15.17 -13.72
C VAL A 112 25.67 -14.69 -14.88
N LEU A 113 24.94 -13.60 -14.67
CA LEU A 113 24.13 -12.95 -15.68
C LEU A 113 24.78 -11.62 -16.07
N SER A 114 24.69 -11.26 -17.34
CA SER A 114 25.05 -9.92 -17.83
C SER A 114 23.89 -9.34 -18.60
N TYR A 115 23.52 -8.10 -18.29
CA TYR A 115 22.44 -7.37 -18.97
C TYR A 115 22.69 -5.87 -18.89
N ALA A 116 21.93 -5.08 -19.66
CA ALA A 116 22.11 -3.64 -19.75
C ALA A 116 20.79 -2.88 -19.58
N PHE A 117 20.83 -1.80 -18.80
CA PHE A 117 19.72 -0.86 -18.65
C PHE A 117 19.90 0.38 -19.53
N PRO A 118 18.82 0.91 -20.11
CA PRO A 118 18.86 2.23 -20.72
C PRO A 118 19.05 3.31 -19.64
N SER A 119 20.01 4.20 -19.86
CA SER A 119 20.45 5.25 -18.91
C SER A 119 19.66 6.56 -19.05
N GLN A 120 18.51 6.55 -19.72
CA GLN A 120 17.85 7.77 -20.20
C GLN A 120 17.46 8.78 -19.11
N ASN A 121 17.24 8.32 -17.87
CA ASN A 121 16.70 9.16 -16.78
C ASN A 121 17.65 9.33 -15.59
N ASN A 122 18.96 9.05 -15.74
CA ASN A 122 19.95 9.05 -14.64
C ASN A 122 19.52 8.19 -13.42
N ARG A 123 18.54 7.31 -13.59
CA ARG A 123 17.97 6.45 -12.55
C ARG A 123 17.62 5.12 -13.19
N ILE A 124 18.03 4.04 -12.55
CA ILE A 124 17.70 2.67 -12.92
C ILE A 124 16.88 2.10 -11.77
N LEU A 125 15.62 1.75 -12.06
CA LEU A 125 14.80 0.96 -11.14
C LEU A 125 15.10 -0.51 -11.38
N MET A 126 15.51 -1.21 -10.34
CA MET A 126 15.78 -2.64 -10.35
C MET A 126 14.93 -3.33 -9.29
N ASP A 127 14.11 -4.28 -9.73
CA ASP A 127 13.36 -5.18 -8.85
C ASP A 127 14.19 -6.44 -8.60
N LEU A 128 14.57 -6.64 -7.35
CA LEU A 128 15.36 -7.80 -6.91
C LEU A 128 14.50 -9.00 -6.52
N SER A 129 13.17 -8.94 -6.72
CA SER A 129 12.26 -10.04 -6.47
C SER A 129 12.69 -11.29 -7.24
N LYS A 130 12.66 -12.44 -6.54
CA LYS A 130 12.99 -13.76 -7.08
C LYS A 130 12.08 -14.80 -6.47
N ASN A 131 11.86 -15.91 -7.16
CA ASN A 131 11.12 -17.05 -6.64
C ASN A 131 11.98 -17.98 -5.74
N ILE A 132 13.14 -17.52 -5.27
CA ILE A 132 14.07 -18.26 -4.42
C ILE A 132 14.55 -17.38 -3.27
N LEU A 133 14.83 -18.00 -2.12
CA LEU A 133 15.32 -17.30 -0.93
C LEU A 133 16.73 -16.74 -1.19
N VAL A 134 16.92 -15.45 -0.94
CA VAL A 134 18.23 -14.79 -0.99
C VAL A 134 18.65 -14.39 0.42
N LYS A 135 19.76 -14.97 0.90
CA LYS A 135 20.26 -14.69 2.25
C LYS A 135 21.02 -13.38 2.35
N ARG A 136 21.73 -12.95 1.31
CA ARG A 136 22.51 -11.70 1.31
C ARG A 136 22.62 -11.14 -0.10
N SER A 137 22.49 -9.83 -0.23
CA SER A 137 22.67 -9.13 -1.48
C SER A 137 23.70 -8.02 -1.33
N TYR A 138 24.71 -8.03 -2.17
CA TYR A 138 25.68 -6.94 -2.30
C TYR A 138 25.49 -6.23 -3.63
N ILE A 139 25.48 -4.90 -3.59
CA ILE A 139 25.39 -4.07 -4.78
C ILE A 139 26.65 -3.21 -4.81
N LEU A 140 27.43 -3.36 -5.87
CA LEU A 140 28.70 -2.68 -6.06
C LEU A 140 28.57 -1.71 -7.23
N VAL A 141 28.77 -0.42 -6.95
CA VAL A 141 28.68 0.63 -7.98
C VAL A 141 29.93 1.52 -7.92
N PRO A 142 30.44 2.03 -9.05
CA PRO A 142 31.52 3.01 -9.07
C PRO A 142 31.14 4.24 -8.23
N ALA A 143 31.94 4.52 -7.19
CA ALA A 143 31.62 5.49 -6.14
C ALA A 143 31.51 6.93 -6.67
N ASP A 144 32.22 7.23 -7.76
CA ASP A 144 32.27 8.53 -8.43
C ASP A 144 31.10 8.78 -9.39
N LYS A 145 30.32 7.75 -9.71
CA LYS A 145 29.30 7.81 -10.78
C LYS A 145 27.92 7.44 -10.31
N PHE A 146 27.79 6.62 -9.29
CA PHE A 146 26.50 6.06 -8.91
C PHE A 146 26.30 6.08 -7.40
N GLU A 147 25.05 6.21 -7.00
CA GLU A 147 24.56 6.03 -5.64
C GLU A 147 23.41 5.02 -5.67
N VAL A 148 23.33 4.13 -4.69
CA VAL A 148 22.23 3.18 -4.55
C VAL A 148 21.28 3.65 -3.44
N LYS A 149 19.98 3.65 -3.73
CA LYS A 149 18.89 3.94 -2.79
C LYS A 149 17.84 2.83 -2.88
N GLY A 150 16.97 2.72 -1.89
CA GLY A 150 15.85 1.77 -1.92
C GLY A 150 15.63 1.08 -0.58
N ASP A 151 14.87 0.00 -0.63
CA ASP A 151 14.40 -0.69 0.57
C ASP A 151 15.53 -1.45 1.26
N GLU A 152 15.77 -1.14 2.53
CA GLU A 152 16.79 -1.79 3.38
C GLU A 152 18.22 -1.72 2.81
N VAL A 153 18.50 -0.75 1.94
CA VAL A 153 19.81 -0.56 1.34
C VAL A 153 20.68 0.31 2.25
N ASN A 154 21.82 -0.24 2.66
CA ASN A 154 22.81 0.49 3.46
C ASN A 154 24.18 0.44 2.79
N LYS A 155 24.85 1.59 2.68
CA LYS A 155 26.27 1.64 2.26
C LYS A 155 27.12 1.10 3.40
N VAL A 156 27.93 0.08 3.13
CA VAL A 156 28.73 -0.61 4.15
C VAL A 156 30.19 -0.18 4.08
N GLN A 157 30.75 -0.10 2.88
CA GLN A 157 32.17 0.24 2.69
C GLN A 157 32.43 0.76 1.27
N GLU A 158 33.63 1.27 1.06
CA GLU A 158 34.20 1.48 -0.27
C GLU A 158 35.41 0.58 -0.45
N MET A 159 35.64 0.08 -1.66
CA MET A 159 36.78 -0.77 -1.98
C MET A 159 37.32 -0.49 -3.39
N ASN A 160 38.64 -0.56 -3.55
CA ASN A 160 39.28 -0.43 -4.86
C ASN A 160 39.34 -1.78 -5.57
N MET A 161 38.87 -1.83 -6.81
CA MET A 161 38.97 -3.00 -7.69
C MET A 161 39.42 -2.55 -9.08
N LYS A 162 40.59 -3.03 -9.52
CA LYS A 162 41.15 -2.72 -10.87
C LYS A 162 41.12 -1.22 -11.17
N ASP A 163 41.64 -0.41 -10.25
CA ASP A 163 41.73 1.06 -10.34
C ASP A 163 40.39 1.81 -10.37
N VAL A 164 39.29 1.14 -10.01
CA VAL A 164 37.98 1.76 -9.81
C VAL A 164 37.59 1.64 -8.34
N LEU A 165 37.26 2.77 -7.71
CA LEU A 165 36.70 2.80 -6.37
C LEU A 165 35.20 2.44 -6.45
N TYR A 166 34.82 1.34 -5.81
CA TYR A 166 33.45 0.87 -5.72
C TYR A 166 32.86 1.20 -4.34
N SER A 167 31.66 1.76 -4.31
CA SER A 167 30.81 1.77 -3.13
C SER A 167 30.05 0.44 -3.04
N VAL A 168 30.14 -0.21 -1.88
CA VAL A 168 29.47 -1.48 -1.59
C VAL A 168 28.27 -1.22 -0.71
N TYR A 169 27.11 -1.66 -1.19
CA TYR A 169 25.85 -1.60 -0.48
C TYR A 169 25.37 -3.00 -0.15
N THR A 170 24.71 -3.15 0.99
CA THR A 170 23.97 -4.37 1.33
C THR A 170 22.48 -4.11 1.26
N SER A 171 21.73 -5.06 0.74
CA SER A 171 20.29 -5.16 0.94
C SER A 171 20.03 -6.39 1.80
N GLY A 172 19.12 -6.29 2.78
CA GLY A 172 18.77 -7.40 3.68
C GLY A 172 18.28 -8.66 2.95
N ASN A 173 17.90 -9.69 3.71
CA ASN A 173 17.40 -10.94 3.16
C ASN A 173 16.19 -10.68 2.24
N THR A 174 16.07 -11.45 1.15
CA THR A 174 14.91 -11.37 0.25
C THR A 174 14.15 -12.69 0.31
N ILE A 175 12.90 -12.63 0.75
CA ILE A 175 11.98 -13.77 0.81
C ILE A 175 11.44 -14.02 -0.61
N PRO A 176 11.20 -15.28 -1.01
CA PRO A 176 10.63 -15.57 -2.33
C PRO A 176 9.38 -14.74 -2.63
N SER A 177 9.32 -14.15 -3.81
CA SER A 177 8.22 -13.32 -4.33
C SER A 177 7.93 -12.03 -3.54
N ALA A 178 8.77 -11.66 -2.57
CA ALA A 178 8.69 -10.34 -1.95
C ALA A 178 9.27 -9.30 -2.92
N GLU A 179 8.51 -8.23 -3.17
CA GLU A 179 8.98 -7.09 -3.95
C GLU A 179 10.15 -6.43 -3.24
N LYS A 180 11.21 -6.11 -3.99
CA LYS A 180 12.36 -5.39 -3.45
C LYS A 180 12.92 -4.43 -4.48
N ASN A 181 12.58 -3.16 -4.33
CA ASN A 181 12.94 -2.14 -5.30
C ASN A 181 14.19 -1.39 -4.86
N ILE A 182 15.20 -1.39 -5.74
CA ILE A 182 16.39 -0.57 -5.59
C ILE A 182 16.52 0.41 -6.76
N TYR A 183 17.13 1.55 -6.48
CA TYR A 183 17.37 2.64 -7.41
C TYR A 183 18.86 2.88 -7.50
N ILE A 184 19.43 2.75 -8.70
CA ILE A 184 20.79 3.19 -8.99
C ILE A 184 20.69 4.57 -9.64
N VAL A 185 21.18 5.59 -8.94
CA VAL A 185 21.13 6.99 -9.37
C VAL A 185 22.50 7.41 -9.88
N GLN A 186 22.56 7.93 -11.10
CA GLN A 186 23.79 8.47 -11.67
C GLN A 186 24.08 9.84 -11.06
N GLN A 187 25.26 9.99 -10.47
CA GLN A 187 25.77 11.26 -9.96
C GLN A 187 26.13 12.16 -11.15
N THR A 188 25.51 13.34 -11.20
CA THR A 188 25.93 14.40 -12.12
C THR A 188 27.15 15.08 -11.52
N SER A 189 28.26 15.07 -12.24
CA SER A 189 29.54 15.63 -11.79
C SER A 189 29.42 17.15 -11.65
N GLY A 190 29.05 17.61 -10.46
CA GLY A 190 29.05 19.00 -10.07
C GLY A 190 29.47 19.08 -8.61
N LYS A 191 30.52 19.87 -8.34
CA LYS A 191 30.94 20.26 -6.99
C LYS A 191 29.75 20.37 -6.05
N ALA A 192 29.89 19.80 -4.85
CA ALA A 192 28.97 19.98 -3.74
C ALA A 192 28.58 21.46 -3.60
N ALA A 193 27.40 21.79 -4.09
CA ALA A 193 26.69 23.01 -3.76
C ALA A 193 25.54 22.58 -2.84
N ALA A 194 25.59 23.12 -1.63
CA ALA A 194 24.56 22.97 -0.64
C ALA A 194 23.17 23.23 -1.24
N GLY A 195 22.22 22.35 -0.90
CA GLY A 195 20.79 22.64 -0.95
C GLY A 195 20.20 22.94 -2.33
N VAL A 196 19.91 21.91 -3.10
CA VAL A 196 18.75 21.94 -4.01
C VAL A 196 17.95 20.68 -3.77
N THR A 197 16.75 20.86 -3.21
CA THR A 197 15.71 19.86 -3.04
C THR A 197 15.39 19.25 -4.40
N GLY A 198 16.05 18.14 -4.72
CA GLY A 198 15.64 17.29 -5.84
C GLY A 198 14.19 16.90 -5.60
N THR A 199 13.32 17.27 -6.52
CA THR A 199 11.96 16.77 -6.65
C THR A 199 12.02 15.27 -6.89
N ASP A 200 12.25 14.54 -5.81
CA ASP A 200 11.82 13.15 -5.71
C ASP A 200 10.32 13.16 -5.92
N VAL A 201 9.85 12.46 -6.95
CA VAL A 201 8.56 11.80 -6.82
C VAL A 201 8.78 10.59 -5.90
N ASN A 202 9.21 10.88 -4.66
CA ASN A 202 8.88 10.03 -3.53
C ASN A 202 7.37 10.17 -3.47
N PHE A 203 6.64 9.07 -3.54
CA PHE A 203 5.20 9.11 -3.36
C PHE A 203 4.82 9.78 -2.02
N HIS A 204 5.77 9.91 -1.08
CA HIS A 204 5.61 10.57 0.21
C HIS A 204 6.74 11.59 0.44
N PRO A 205 6.44 12.85 0.78
CA PRO A 205 7.47 13.86 1.05
C PRO A 205 8.31 13.49 2.29
N GLN A 206 9.59 13.89 2.29
CA GLN A 206 10.57 13.49 3.33
C GLN A 206 10.15 13.86 4.77
N TRP A 207 9.39 14.93 4.94
CA TRP A 207 8.84 15.31 6.25
C TRP A 207 7.79 14.30 6.76
N LEU A 208 7.01 13.68 5.86
CA LEU A 208 6.00 12.69 6.21
C LEU A 208 6.64 11.39 6.70
N MET A 209 7.74 10.99 6.06
CA MET A 209 8.54 9.85 6.51
C MET A 209 9.17 10.10 7.88
N ARG A 210 9.78 11.26 8.08
CA ARG A 210 10.36 11.63 9.39
C ARG A 210 9.32 11.66 10.50
N PHE A 211 8.16 12.25 10.22
CA PHE A 211 7.03 12.25 11.15
C PHE A 211 6.63 10.83 11.54
N TRP A 212 6.53 9.91 10.57
CA TRP A 212 6.16 8.52 10.84
C TRP A 212 7.16 7.80 11.75
N TYR A 213 8.45 7.89 11.42
CA TYR A 213 9.52 7.23 12.19
C TYR A 213 9.74 7.81 13.58
N GLN A 214 9.33 9.06 13.81
CA GLN A 214 9.39 9.70 15.13
C GLN A 214 8.09 9.53 15.94
N SER A 215 7.04 8.99 15.32
CA SER A 215 5.77 8.75 16.01
C SER A 215 5.83 7.48 16.87
N PRO A 216 4.96 7.36 17.90
CA PRO A 216 4.83 6.11 18.66
C PRO A 216 4.30 4.92 17.83
N PHE A 217 3.95 5.15 16.56
CA PHE A 217 3.51 4.14 15.61
C PHE A 217 4.64 3.65 14.68
N SER A 218 5.89 4.07 14.94
CA SER A 218 7.07 3.61 14.20
C SER A 218 7.22 2.09 14.34
N GLY A 219 6.82 1.34 13.31
CA GLY A 219 6.81 -0.13 13.32
C GLY A 219 5.51 -0.75 12.80
N LEU A 220 4.44 0.05 12.69
CA LEU A 220 3.21 -0.35 12.01
C LEU A 220 3.21 0.19 10.57
N ASN A 221 2.51 -0.50 9.67
CA ASN A 221 2.41 -0.05 8.28
C ASN A 221 1.51 1.20 8.20
N PRO A 222 2.00 2.35 7.69
CA PRO A 222 1.26 3.61 7.65
C PRO A 222 -0.02 3.53 6.81
N HIS A 223 -0.05 2.69 5.77
CA HIS A 223 -1.21 2.53 4.91
C HIS A 223 -2.37 1.87 5.65
N ILE A 224 -2.06 0.85 6.47
CA ILE A 224 -3.07 0.16 7.28
C ILE A 224 -3.68 1.12 8.29
N ILE A 225 -2.86 1.95 8.94
CA ILE A 225 -3.33 2.94 9.91
C ILE A 225 -4.22 3.99 9.23
N LEU A 226 -3.84 4.46 8.04
CA LEU A 226 -4.68 5.38 7.26
C LEU A 226 -6.03 4.78 6.88
N ILE A 227 -6.08 3.51 6.49
CA ILE A 227 -7.32 2.80 6.18
C ILE A 227 -8.22 2.73 7.42
N VAL A 228 -7.66 2.38 8.58
CA VAL A 228 -8.41 2.32 9.84
C VAL A 228 -8.96 3.69 10.22
N VAL A 229 -8.14 4.74 10.15
CA VAL A 229 -8.57 6.12 10.45
C VAL A 229 -9.67 6.57 9.48
N ALA A 230 -9.52 6.28 8.18
CA ALA A 230 -10.53 6.59 7.17
C ALA A 230 -11.84 5.83 7.44
N ALA A 231 -11.78 4.56 7.79
CA ALA A 231 -12.96 3.76 8.15
C ALA A 231 -13.68 4.34 9.36
N VAL A 232 -12.95 4.74 10.41
CA VAL A 232 -13.53 5.41 11.59
C VAL A 232 -14.15 6.76 11.21
N ALA A 233 -13.48 7.56 10.38
CA ALA A 233 -14.00 8.85 9.94
C ALA A 233 -15.30 8.69 9.13
N ILE A 234 -15.34 7.73 8.19
CA ILE A 234 -16.54 7.38 7.41
C ILE A 234 -17.66 6.90 8.35
N PHE A 235 -17.34 6.08 9.35
CA PHE A 235 -18.31 5.60 10.33
C PHE A 235 -18.90 6.74 11.17
N LEU A 236 -18.07 7.66 11.66
CA LEU A 236 -18.53 8.84 12.41
C LEU A 236 -19.36 9.79 11.53
N LEU A 237 -18.99 9.93 10.26
CA LEU A 237 -19.74 10.73 9.29
C LEU A 237 -21.08 10.08 8.96
N TYR A 238 -21.14 8.76 8.84
CA TYR A 238 -22.38 7.99 8.73
C TYR A 238 -23.28 8.19 9.96
N LEU A 239 -22.74 8.14 11.19
CA LEU A 239 -23.50 8.41 12.40
C LEU A 239 -24.05 9.85 12.42
N LYS A 240 -23.25 10.85 12.02
CA LYS A 240 -23.73 12.23 11.91
C LYS A 240 -24.83 12.39 10.86
N LEU A 241 -24.71 11.74 9.70
CA LEU A 241 -25.73 11.78 8.65
C LEU A 241 -27.00 11.04 9.07
N LYS A 242 -26.86 9.92 9.79
CA LYS A 242 -27.99 9.19 10.36
C LYS A 242 -28.73 10.04 11.40
N ASN A 243 -28.00 10.67 12.33
CA ASN A 243 -28.60 11.57 13.32
C ASN A 243 -29.19 12.83 12.68
N LYS A 244 -28.65 13.30 11.53
CA LYS A 244 -29.26 14.37 10.73
C LYS A 244 -30.49 13.93 9.94
N ARG A 245 -30.62 12.66 9.59
CA ARG A 245 -31.82 12.11 8.94
C ARG A 245 -32.93 11.88 9.96
N GLU A 246 -32.58 11.37 11.14
CA GLU A 246 -33.46 11.37 12.31
C GLU A 246 -33.78 12.82 12.77
N GLY A 247 -32.90 13.78 12.46
CA GLY A 247 -33.14 15.22 12.60
C GLY A 247 -33.79 15.91 11.39
N SER A 248 -33.97 15.23 10.25
CA SER A 248 -34.68 15.77 9.07
C SER A 248 -36.14 15.34 9.03
N ASP A 249 -36.49 14.31 9.81
CA ASP A 249 -37.87 14.12 10.25
C ASP A 249 -38.37 15.30 11.09
N VAL A 250 -37.50 16.23 11.54
CA VAL A 250 -37.92 17.47 12.21
C VAL A 250 -38.46 18.53 11.25
N VAL A 251 -38.12 18.49 9.96
CA VAL A 251 -38.74 19.39 8.97
C VAL A 251 -40.11 18.85 8.54
N GLN A 252 -40.33 17.54 8.61
CA GLN A 252 -41.67 16.95 8.54
C GLN A 252 -42.42 17.11 9.87
N SER A 253 -41.72 17.12 11.01
CA SER A 253 -42.31 17.38 12.32
C SER A 253 -42.72 18.84 12.52
N ALA A 254 -42.10 19.82 11.84
CA ALA A 254 -42.51 21.22 11.96
C ALA A 254 -43.87 21.51 11.28
N SER A 255 -44.24 20.72 10.27
CA SER A 255 -45.58 20.77 9.65
C SER A 255 -46.57 19.85 10.37
N GLN A 256 -46.12 18.73 10.96
CA GLN A 256 -46.97 17.92 11.83
C GLN A 256 -47.27 18.62 13.17
N THR A 257 -46.35 19.41 13.75
CA THR A 257 -46.58 20.11 15.02
C THR A 257 -47.71 21.12 14.95
N LYS A 258 -47.87 21.83 13.83
CA LYS A 258 -48.95 22.81 13.69
C LYS A 258 -50.32 22.16 13.49
N LYS A 259 -50.37 21.06 12.73
CA LYS A 259 -51.59 20.24 12.61
C LYS A 259 -51.98 19.62 13.95
N ASP A 260 -51.00 19.13 14.70
CA ASP A 260 -51.21 18.57 16.03
C ASP A 260 -51.63 19.66 17.05
N GLU A 261 -51.09 20.88 16.95
CA GLU A 261 -51.49 22.04 17.74
C GLU A 261 -52.94 22.46 17.43
N ILE A 262 -53.33 22.54 16.16
CA ILE A 262 -54.72 22.84 15.76
C ILE A 262 -55.68 21.74 16.23
N ILE A 263 -55.27 20.47 16.18
CA ILE A 263 -56.07 19.35 16.70
C ILE A 263 -56.26 19.48 18.23
N MET A 264 -55.20 19.85 18.95
CA MET A 264 -55.26 20.08 20.40
C MET A 264 -56.12 21.29 20.76
N ASP A 265 -56.05 22.37 19.99
CA ASP A 265 -56.92 23.55 20.16
C ASP A 265 -58.39 23.22 19.90
N ILE A 266 -58.69 22.37 18.92
CA ILE A 266 -60.05 21.85 18.71
C ILE A 266 -60.51 21.04 19.92
N HIS A 267 -59.65 20.21 20.51
CA HIS A 267 -59.97 19.46 21.72
C HIS A 267 -60.24 20.36 22.93
N LEU A 268 -59.43 21.40 23.15
CA LEU A 268 -59.65 22.38 24.22
C LEU A 268 -60.93 23.20 24.00
N LEU A 269 -61.24 23.56 22.75
CA LEU A 269 -62.47 24.24 22.39
C LEU A 269 -63.70 23.37 22.67
N ASP A 270 -63.62 22.07 22.37
CA ASP A 270 -64.67 21.08 22.68
C ASP A 270 -64.88 20.94 24.19
N GLU A 271 -63.81 20.96 24.99
CA GLU A 271 -63.90 20.92 26.46
C GLU A 271 -64.52 22.20 27.03
N LYS A 272 -64.13 23.38 26.54
CA LYS A 272 -64.73 24.67 26.96
C LYS A 272 -66.22 24.74 26.64
N PHE A 273 -66.65 24.25 25.49
CA PHE A 273 -68.07 24.18 25.14
C PHE A 273 -68.82 23.20 26.04
N LYS A 274 -68.25 22.01 26.30
CA LYS A 274 -68.86 21.02 27.23
C LYS A 274 -68.98 21.55 28.66
N ASN A 275 -68.03 22.38 29.09
CA ASN A 275 -68.04 23.02 30.40
C ASN A 275 -68.94 24.26 30.46
N GLY A 276 -69.55 24.67 29.34
CA GLY A 276 -70.44 25.82 29.25
C GLY A 276 -69.74 27.17 29.30
N GLU A 277 -68.41 27.20 29.07
CA GLU A 277 -67.60 28.42 29.11
C GLU A 277 -67.75 29.29 27.86
N ILE A 278 -68.26 28.72 26.76
CA ILE A 278 -68.54 29.41 25.49
C ILE A 278 -69.92 29.01 24.97
N ASP A 279 -70.60 29.93 24.28
CA ASP A 279 -71.89 29.67 23.65
C ASP A 279 -71.75 28.88 22.33
N GLU A 280 -72.87 28.29 21.87
CA GLU A 280 -72.87 27.39 20.71
C GLU A 280 -72.51 28.11 19.40
N GLU A 281 -72.83 29.40 19.29
CA GLU A 281 -72.59 30.19 18.09
C GLU A 281 -71.11 30.56 17.98
N ALA A 282 -70.50 31.03 19.07
CA ALA A 282 -69.07 31.29 19.18
C ALA A 282 -68.24 30.01 19.00
N TYR A 283 -68.71 28.87 19.53
CA TYR A 283 -68.06 27.58 19.32
C TYR A 283 -68.05 27.17 17.84
N LYS A 284 -69.17 27.32 17.13
CA LYS A 284 -69.27 26.97 15.70
C LYS A 284 -68.33 27.80 14.85
N ILE A 285 -68.28 29.11 15.07
CA ILE A 285 -67.42 30.03 14.32
C ILE A 285 -65.93 29.68 14.55
N ALA A 286 -65.51 29.56 15.81
CA ALA A 286 -64.13 29.24 16.14
C ALA A 286 -63.69 27.87 15.61
N ARG A 287 -64.59 26.88 15.64
CA ARG A 287 -64.31 25.54 15.13
C ARG A 287 -64.20 25.50 13.61
N GLU A 288 -65.02 26.27 12.88
CA GLU A 288 -64.90 26.37 11.43
C GLU A 288 -63.60 27.07 11.01
N GLU A 289 -63.18 28.10 11.75
CA GLU A 289 -61.93 28.81 11.47
C GLU A 289 -60.69 27.91 11.68
N LEU A 290 -60.66 27.13 12.78
CA LEU A 290 -59.60 26.15 13.03
C LEU A 290 -59.58 25.05 11.95
N LYS A 291 -60.74 24.57 11.50
CA LYS A 291 -60.84 23.60 10.40
C LYS A 291 -60.36 24.17 9.07
N ARG A 292 -60.67 25.43 8.76
CA ARG A 292 -60.19 26.09 7.55
C ARG A 292 -58.66 26.23 7.57
N THR A 293 -58.12 26.70 8.69
CA THR A 293 -56.67 26.83 8.91
C THR A 293 -55.96 25.47 8.76
N TYR A 294 -56.55 24.40 9.29
CA TYR A 294 -56.05 23.03 9.11
C TYR A 294 -56.03 22.59 7.64
N ALA A 295 -57.04 22.97 6.85
CA ALA A 295 -57.16 22.60 5.44
C ALA A 295 -56.20 23.40 4.52
N GLU A 296 -55.82 24.61 4.93
CA GLU A 296 -54.87 25.48 4.21
C GLU A 296 -53.40 25.06 4.42
N GLU A 297 -53.07 24.35 5.51
CA GLU A 297 -51.72 23.78 5.74
C GLU A 297 -51.42 22.50 4.91
N LYS A 298 -51.90 22.41 3.67
CA LYS A 298 -51.80 21.22 2.81
C LYS A 298 -50.51 21.14 1.99
#